data_AF-A0A0Q6ZFP9-F1
#
_entry.id   AF-A0A0Q6ZFP9-F1
#
_cell.length_a   1.000
_cell.length_b   1.000
_cell.length_c   1.000
_cell.angle_alpha   90.00
_cell.angle_beta   90.00
_cell.angle_gamma   90.00
#
_symmetry.space_group_name_H-M   'P 1'
#
loop_
_entity.id
_entity.type
_entity.pdbx_description
1 polymer ?
#
loop_
_entity_poly.entity_id
_entity_poly.type
_entity_poly.pdbx_seq_one_letter_code
_entity_poly.pdbx_strand_id
1 'polypeptide(L)'
;MDKFALKQTLFNTHNVNAKQDAGFIADKEGLSKEWSIMENLLDKGIPALLTDITNTIRHGDVCIMIGPDPHLIEIKSGKFDGRGRRQRNSIRELLNFFETDEAEGLRGFEKIRRITHDTSEVVYVDAMNDCIREAMRSGTAWRSPEEGLYYVAITAGDVSIENILVELGVTQPMAFSLNEVKARRAWSPYSPFTLSIRNCRALFGFIWGEIYIAVFYEPDALQRLAECRGYKLEFQPSESEIAFELTRLGDGRQIRVASQMFFRLAFDFTSPAWILCVAIENLNRHEIMV
;
A
#
# COMPACT_ATOMS: atom_id res chain seq x y z
N MET A 1 2.52 -1.67 -14.07
CA MET A 1 2.88 -0.57 -13.16
C MET A 1 3.09 -1.11 -11.76
N ASP A 2 4.09 -0.60 -11.06
CA ASP A 2 4.48 -1.00 -9.71
C ASP A 2 3.64 -0.27 -8.64
N LYS A 3 3.13 -1.02 -7.65
CA LYS A 3 2.37 -0.48 -6.52
C LYS A 3 3.21 0.44 -5.62
N PHE A 4 4.52 0.23 -5.53
CA PHE A 4 5.41 1.09 -4.73
C PHE A 4 5.68 2.44 -5.43
N ALA A 5 5.70 2.46 -6.77
CA ALA A 5 5.74 3.69 -7.56
C ALA A 5 4.40 4.45 -7.47
N LEU A 6 3.27 3.75 -7.63
CA LEU A 6 1.92 4.33 -7.53
C LEU A 6 1.68 5.06 -6.20
N LYS A 7 2.17 4.51 -5.08
CA LYS A 7 2.13 5.15 -3.76
C LYS A 7 2.64 6.59 -3.80
N GLN A 8 3.67 6.88 -4.60
CA GLN A 8 4.29 8.20 -4.67
C GLN A 8 3.33 9.27 -5.22
N THR A 9 2.35 8.86 -6.01
CA THR A 9 1.35 9.73 -6.63
C THR A 9 0.16 10.05 -5.71
N LEU A 10 0.10 9.43 -4.53
CA LEU A 10 -0.94 9.72 -3.53
C LEU A 10 -0.64 10.99 -2.73
N PHE A 11 0.64 11.20 -2.40
CA PHE A 11 1.08 12.22 -1.46
C PHE A 11 1.42 13.55 -2.15
N ASN A 12 1.38 14.64 -1.39
CA ASN A 12 1.95 15.90 -1.83
C ASN A 12 3.47 15.76 -2.07
N THR A 13 4.06 16.68 -2.83
CA THR A 13 5.53 16.71 -3.04
C THR A 13 6.27 17.52 -1.99
N HIS A 14 5.57 18.26 -1.11
CA HIS A 14 6.18 19.12 -0.08
C HIS A 14 5.96 18.62 1.36
N ASN A 15 5.08 17.62 1.56
CA ASN A 15 4.88 16.96 2.86
C ASN A 15 4.39 15.52 2.66
N VAL A 16 4.27 14.78 3.76
CA VAL A 16 3.80 13.38 3.81
C VAL A 16 2.28 13.23 3.79
N ASN A 17 1.52 14.32 3.69
CA ASN A 17 0.06 14.24 3.65
C ASN A 17 -0.42 13.77 2.28
N ALA A 18 -1.49 12.97 2.28
CA ALA A 18 -2.20 12.64 1.06
C ALA A 18 -2.68 13.94 0.38
N LYS A 19 -2.51 14.01 -0.94
CA LYS A 19 -3.05 15.11 -1.75
C LYS A 19 -4.57 15.04 -1.72
N GLN A 20 -5.28 16.16 -1.87
CA GLN A 20 -6.74 16.14 -1.86
C GLN A 20 -7.31 15.24 -2.98
N ASP A 21 -8.46 14.62 -2.72
CA ASP A 21 -9.18 13.81 -3.72
C ASP A 21 -9.60 14.68 -4.92
N ALA A 22 -9.72 14.03 -6.08
CA ALA A 22 -10.34 14.65 -7.23
C ALA A 22 -11.80 15.02 -6.92
N GLY A 23 -12.20 16.24 -7.26
CA GLY A 23 -13.60 16.66 -7.17
C GLY A 23 -14.45 15.98 -8.25
N PHE A 24 -15.78 16.00 -8.09
CA PHE A 24 -16.73 15.36 -9.01
C PHE A 24 -16.42 15.64 -10.51
N ILE A 25 -16.53 14.60 -11.33
CA ILE A 25 -16.26 14.63 -12.78
C ILE A 25 -17.42 15.29 -13.56
N ALA A 26 -18.62 15.37 -12.98
CA ALA A 26 -19.80 15.92 -13.64
C ALA A 26 -19.65 17.42 -13.99
N ASP A 27 -20.10 17.79 -15.20
CA ASP A 27 -20.21 19.16 -15.73
C ASP A 27 -18.90 19.96 -15.91
N LYS A 28 -17.73 19.31 -15.97
CA LYS A 28 -16.46 19.99 -16.27
C LYS A 28 -16.25 20.11 -17.79
N GLU A 29 -16.33 21.33 -18.34
CA GLU A 29 -15.93 21.63 -19.73
C GLU A 29 -14.51 21.10 -20.08
N GLY A 30 -13.62 21.03 -19.06
CA GLY A 30 -12.26 20.50 -19.18
C GLY A 30 -12.17 19.00 -19.50
N LEU A 31 -13.17 18.21 -19.09
CA LEU A 31 -13.17 16.75 -19.25
C LEU A 31 -13.12 16.33 -20.71
N SER A 32 -13.78 17.07 -21.60
CA SER A 32 -13.82 16.76 -23.04
C SER A 32 -12.40 16.67 -23.65
N LYS A 33 -11.47 17.52 -23.20
CA LYS A 33 -10.09 17.53 -23.69
C LYS A 33 -9.26 16.43 -23.07
N GLU A 34 -9.42 16.20 -21.77
CA GLU A 34 -8.78 15.10 -21.05
C GLU A 34 -9.17 13.75 -21.66
N TRP A 35 -10.46 13.58 -21.93
CA TRP A 35 -11.03 12.42 -22.61
C TRP A 35 -10.47 12.25 -24.02
N SER A 36 -10.45 13.30 -24.84
CA SER A 36 -9.93 13.24 -26.21
C SER A 36 -8.44 12.85 -26.25
N ILE A 37 -7.63 13.34 -25.31
CA ILE A 37 -6.22 12.95 -25.20
C ILE A 37 -6.10 11.49 -24.78
N MET A 38 -6.89 11.03 -23.81
CA MET A 38 -6.92 9.64 -23.39
C MET A 38 -7.33 8.71 -24.56
N GLU A 39 -8.42 9.02 -25.27
CA GLU A 39 -8.85 8.26 -26.46
C GLU A 39 -7.74 8.19 -27.52
N ASN A 40 -7.07 9.30 -27.81
CA ASN A 40 -5.99 9.31 -28.79
C ASN A 40 -4.81 8.41 -28.40
N LEU A 41 -4.51 8.28 -27.11
CA LEU A 41 -3.48 7.37 -26.60
C LEU A 41 -3.96 5.91 -26.75
N LEU A 42 -5.20 5.62 -26.37
CA LEU A 42 -5.78 4.28 -26.50
C LEU A 42 -5.86 3.82 -27.96
N ASP A 43 -6.23 4.70 -28.89
CA ASP A 43 -6.26 4.41 -30.34
C ASP A 43 -4.87 4.07 -30.90
N LYS A 44 -3.81 4.56 -30.26
CA LYS A 44 -2.41 4.24 -30.58
C LYS A 44 -1.90 3.00 -29.85
N GLY A 45 -2.75 2.29 -29.11
CA GLY A 45 -2.38 1.14 -28.30
C GLY A 45 -1.56 1.48 -27.06
N ILE A 46 -1.59 2.75 -26.61
CA ILE A 46 -0.91 3.22 -25.41
C ILE A 46 -1.90 3.14 -24.23
N PRO A 47 -1.69 2.26 -23.24
CA PRO A 47 -2.56 2.18 -22.07
C PRO A 47 -2.51 3.50 -21.29
N ALA A 48 -3.67 4.13 -21.10
CA ALA A 48 -3.82 5.37 -20.36
C ALA A 48 -5.14 5.39 -19.59
N LEU A 49 -5.22 6.17 -18.52
CA LEU A 49 -6.44 6.41 -17.76
C LEU A 49 -6.54 7.87 -17.29
N LEU A 50 -7.75 8.31 -17.00
CA LEU A 50 -7.99 9.58 -16.29
C LEU A 50 -7.65 9.43 -14.81
N THR A 51 -6.87 10.33 -14.24
CA THR A 51 -6.48 10.26 -12.83
C THR A 51 -7.68 10.53 -11.90
N ASP A 52 -8.63 11.36 -12.34
CA ASP A 52 -9.87 11.72 -11.64
C ASP A 52 -10.76 10.51 -11.30
N ILE A 53 -10.64 9.39 -12.02
CA ILE A 53 -11.38 8.14 -11.73
C ILE A 53 -10.65 7.22 -10.73
N THR A 54 -9.51 7.64 -10.20
CA THR A 54 -8.70 6.83 -9.28
C THR A 54 -8.65 7.45 -7.89
N ASN A 55 -8.54 6.61 -6.86
CA ASN A 55 -8.37 7.07 -5.47
C ASN A 55 -6.88 7.19 -5.06
N THR A 56 -5.97 6.72 -5.91
CA THR A 56 -4.53 6.60 -5.63
C THR A 56 -3.70 7.61 -6.41
N ILE A 57 -3.98 7.82 -7.70
CA ILE A 57 -3.22 8.72 -8.56
C ILE A 57 -3.84 10.11 -8.45
N ARG A 58 -3.19 11.00 -7.70
CA ARG A 58 -3.73 12.34 -7.39
C ARG A 58 -2.99 13.47 -8.11
N HIS A 59 -2.10 13.16 -9.04
CA HIS A 59 -1.35 14.16 -9.82
C HIS A 59 -1.54 13.94 -11.32
N GLY A 60 -1.60 15.03 -12.08
CA GLY A 60 -1.95 15.00 -13.50
C GLY A 60 -3.43 14.76 -13.73
N ASP A 61 -3.86 14.90 -14.98
CA ASP A 61 -5.22 14.63 -15.44
C ASP A 61 -5.29 13.27 -16.19
N VAL A 62 -4.20 12.90 -16.87
CA VAL A 62 -4.03 11.60 -17.55
C VAL A 62 -2.78 10.90 -17.03
N CYS A 63 -2.89 9.61 -16.74
CA CYS A 63 -1.76 8.73 -16.44
C CYS A 63 -1.55 7.75 -17.59
N ILE A 64 -0.36 7.77 -18.20
CA ILE A 64 0.09 6.73 -19.12
C ILE A 64 0.64 5.57 -18.29
N MET A 65 0.27 4.35 -18.66
CA MET A 65 0.54 3.11 -17.92
C MET A 65 1.52 2.18 -18.65
N ILE A 66 2.58 2.75 -19.21
CA ILE A 66 3.66 1.98 -19.85
C ILE A 66 4.79 1.80 -18.84
N GLY A 67 5.13 0.55 -18.52
CA GLY A 67 6.24 0.22 -17.64
C GLY A 67 5.89 0.19 -16.14
N PRO A 68 6.92 0.23 -15.26
CA PRO A 68 6.74 0.17 -13.82
C PRO A 68 6.27 1.51 -13.24
N ASP A 69 6.67 2.64 -13.82
CA ASP A 69 6.43 3.97 -13.25
C ASP A 69 5.27 4.71 -13.93
N PRO A 70 4.45 5.47 -13.16
CA PRO A 70 3.37 6.26 -13.73
C PRO A 70 3.94 7.48 -14.48
N HIS A 71 3.53 7.66 -15.73
CA HIS A 71 3.85 8.87 -16.49
C HIS A 71 2.64 9.80 -16.51
N LEU A 72 2.75 10.93 -15.81
CA LEU A 72 1.63 11.82 -15.50
C LEU A 72 1.61 13.04 -16.43
N ILE A 73 0.44 13.36 -16.96
CA ILE A 73 0.22 14.47 -17.89
C ILE A 73 -0.81 15.43 -17.29
N GLU A 74 -0.44 16.71 -17.17
CA GLU A 74 -1.37 17.80 -16.88
C GLU A 74 -1.78 18.49 -18.19
N ILE A 75 -3.08 18.62 -18.41
CA ILE A 75 -3.69 19.16 -19.61
C ILE A 75 -4.18 20.58 -19.31
N LYS A 76 -3.77 21.55 -20.13
CA LYS A 76 -4.25 22.94 -20.03
C LYS A 76 -4.65 23.49 -21.39
N SER A 77 -5.78 24.19 -21.40
CA SER A 77 -6.30 24.94 -22.55
C SER A 77 -5.56 26.27 -22.84
N GLY A 78 -4.58 26.68 -22.03
CA GLY A 78 -3.98 28.02 -22.09
C GLY A 78 -2.76 28.19 -21.16
N LYS A 79 -2.36 29.45 -20.87
CA LYS A 79 -1.20 29.73 -20.00
C LYS A 79 -1.45 29.21 -18.57
N PHE A 80 -0.43 28.59 -17.98
CA PHE A 80 -0.46 28.19 -16.58
C PHE A 80 -0.59 29.40 -15.66
N ASP A 81 -1.65 29.43 -14.86
CA ASP A 81 -1.79 30.29 -13.69
C ASP A 81 -0.85 29.83 -12.56
N GLY A 82 -0.90 30.50 -11.40
CA GLY A 82 -0.08 30.11 -10.25
C GLY A 82 -0.35 28.68 -9.76
N ARG A 83 -1.62 28.24 -9.81
CA ARG A 83 -2.01 26.88 -9.43
C ARG A 83 -1.47 25.84 -10.42
N GLY A 84 -1.67 26.05 -11.71
CA GLY A 84 -1.20 25.16 -12.75
C GLY A 84 0.32 25.03 -12.79
N ARG A 85 1.07 26.11 -12.49
CA ARG A 85 2.53 26.04 -12.34
C ARG A 85 2.94 25.11 -11.19
N ARG A 86 2.24 25.18 -10.05
CA ARG A 86 2.50 24.29 -8.91
C ARG A 86 2.21 22.83 -9.26
N GLN A 87 1.08 22.54 -9.92
CA GLN A 87 0.76 21.18 -10.36
C GLN A 87 1.83 20.62 -11.31
N ARG A 88 2.23 21.41 -12.31
CA ARG A 88 3.29 21.05 -13.26
C ARG A 88 4.63 20.81 -12.56
N ASN A 89 4.99 21.64 -11.59
CA ASN A 89 6.24 21.47 -10.83
C ASN A 89 6.20 20.20 -9.98
N SER A 90 5.08 19.91 -9.29
CA SER A 90 4.93 18.65 -8.55
C SER A 90 5.03 17.42 -9.46
N ILE A 91 4.43 17.45 -10.65
CA ILE A 91 4.57 16.35 -11.62
C ILE A 91 6.02 16.20 -12.05
N ARG A 92 6.71 17.32 -12.35
CA ARG A 92 8.13 17.29 -12.72
C ARG A 92 9.01 16.72 -11.61
N GLU A 93 8.77 17.10 -10.36
CA GLU A 93 9.48 16.53 -9.20
C GLU A 93 9.29 15.02 -9.10
N LEU A 94 8.06 14.52 -9.29
CA LEU A 94 7.79 13.09 -9.29
C LEU A 94 8.42 12.34 -10.47
N LEU A 95 8.31 12.88 -11.68
CA LEU A 95 8.92 12.28 -12.87
C LEU A 95 10.44 12.22 -12.75
N ASN A 96 11.08 13.30 -12.29
CA ASN A 96 12.51 13.29 -12.00
C ASN A 96 12.85 12.22 -10.97
N PHE A 97 12.09 12.11 -9.87
CA PHE A 97 12.31 11.07 -8.87
C PHE A 97 12.19 9.65 -9.43
N PHE A 98 11.23 9.39 -10.33
CA PHE A 98 11.11 8.09 -11.00
C PHE A 98 12.26 7.82 -11.97
N GLU A 99 12.77 8.85 -12.65
CA GLU A 99 13.88 8.70 -13.60
C GLU A 99 15.25 8.50 -12.92
N THR A 100 15.47 9.15 -11.76
CA THR A 100 16.78 9.18 -11.09
C THR A 100 16.87 8.28 -9.86
N ASP A 101 15.75 7.72 -9.41
CA ASP A 101 15.60 7.05 -8.12
C ASP A 101 16.00 7.90 -6.90
N GLU A 102 16.20 9.21 -7.06
CA GLU A 102 16.69 10.11 -6.02
C GLU A 102 16.01 11.48 -6.08
N ALA A 103 15.70 12.06 -4.92
CA ALA A 103 15.20 13.42 -4.82
C ALA A 103 15.69 14.11 -3.55
N GLU A 104 15.97 15.40 -3.65
CA GLU A 104 16.27 16.29 -2.52
C GLU A 104 15.04 17.15 -2.21
N GLY A 105 14.74 17.34 -0.92
CA GLY A 105 13.61 18.16 -0.46
C GLY A 105 12.22 17.54 -0.71
N LEU A 106 12.11 16.40 -1.39
CA LEU A 106 10.85 15.74 -1.67
C LEU A 106 10.17 15.37 -0.35
N ARG A 107 8.94 15.88 -0.16
CA ARG A 107 8.12 15.73 1.06
C ARG A 107 8.75 16.29 2.34
N GLY A 108 9.68 17.23 2.19
CA GLY A 108 10.39 17.84 3.32
C GLY A 108 11.56 17.01 3.84
N PHE A 109 11.87 15.88 3.21
CA PHE A 109 13.06 15.11 3.53
C PHE A 109 14.28 15.71 2.83
N GLU A 110 15.41 15.76 3.52
CA GLU A 110 16.68 16.22 2.95
C GLU A 110 17.04 15.42 1.69
N LYS A 111 16.96 14.09 1.78
CA LYS A 111 17.18 13.17 0.66
C LYS A 111 16.25 11.97 0.75
N ILE A 112 15.65 11.60 -0.38
CA ILE A 112 14.92 10.35 -0.59
C ILE A 112 15.61 9.58 -1.70
N ARG A 113 15.72 8.26 -1.51
CA ARG A 113 16.15 7.33 -2.53
C ARG A 113 15.17 6.17 -2.66
N ARG A 114 14.86 5.78 -3.90
CA ARG A 114 14.21 4.53 -4.24
C ARG A 114 15.29 3.47 -4.44
N ILE A 115 15.12 2.32 -3.80
CA ILE A 115 16.10 1.24 -3.81
C ILE A 115 15.37 -0.04 -4.22
N THR A 116 15.90 -0.73 -5.24
CA THR A 116 15.41 -2.05 -5.63
C THR A 116 15.92 -3.09 -4.63
N HIS A 117 15.04 -3.92 -4.08
CA HIS A 117 15.43 -4.99 -3.17
C HIS A 117 15.86 -6.25 -3.92
N ASP A 118 16.88 -6.95 -3.41
CA ASP A 118 17.31 -8.25 -3.93
C ASP A 118 16.27 -9.33 -3.60
N THR A 119 15.61 -9.17 -2.46
CA THR A 119 14.59 -10.11 -1.98
C THR A 119 13.25 -9.87 -2.68
N SER A 120 12.81 -10.83 -3.49
CA SER A 120 11.49 -10.80 -4.15
C SER A 120 10.35 -10.75 -3.14
N GLU A 121 9.31 -9.97 -3.43
CA GLU A 121 8.14 -9.83 -2.55
C GLU A 121 7.40 -11.17 -2.37
N VAL A 122 7.12 -11.50 -1.12
CA VAL A 122 6.25 -12.63 -0.75
C VAL A 122 4.89 -12.09 -0.35
N VAL A 123 3.84 -12.57 -1.02
CA VAL A 123 2.45 -12.20 -0.77
C VAL A 123 1.57 -13.44 -0.60
N TYR A 124 0.56 -13.33 0.25
CA TYR A 124 -0.36 -14.42 0.60
C TYR A 124 -1.81 -14.12 0.18
N VAL A 125 -1.98 -13.40 -0.92
CA VAL A 125 -3.29 -13.13 -1.55
C VAL A 125 -4.06 -14.43 -1.79
N ASP A 126 -3.37 -15.51 -2.17
CA ASP A 126 -3.96 -16.83 -2.40
C ASP A 126 -4.55 -17.42 -1.12
N ALA A 127 -3.77 -17.41 -0.02
CA ALA A 127 -4.24 -17.90 1.27
C ALA A 127 -5.44 -17.09 1.80
N MET A 128 -5.46 -15.77 1.57
CA MET A 128 -6.63 -14.94 1.89
C MET A 128 -7.86 -15.34 1.05
N ASN A 129 -7.71 -15.53 -0.26
CA ASN A 129 -8.83 -15.93 -1.11
C ASN A 129 -9.32 -17.36 -0.81
N ASP A 130 -8.43 -18.26 -0.41
CA ASP A 130 -8.80 -19.60 0.07
C ASP A 130 -9.57 -19.52 1.39
N CYS A 131 -9.16 -18.63 2.30
CA CYS A 131 -9.88 -18.35 3.56
C CYS A 131 -11.31 -17.87 3.28
N ILE A 132 -11.48 -16.88 2.41
CA ILE A 132 -12.80 -16.38 1.99
C ILE A 132 -13.65 -17.50 1.39
N ARG A 133 -13.07 -18.29 0.47
CA ARG A 133 -13.78 -19.37 -0.22
C ARG A 133 -14.30 -20.41 0.77
N GLU A 134 -13.50 -20.77 1.75
CA GLU A 134 -13.90 -21.72 2.80
C GLU A 134 -15.00 -21.11 3.68
N ALA A 135 -14.84 -19.87 4.13
CA ALA A 135 -15.85 -19.18 4.95
C ALA A 135 -17.20 -19.06 4.23
N MET A 136 -17.23 -18.92 2.91
CA MET A 136 -18.48 -18.93 2.13
C MET A 136 -19.20 -20.28 2.14
N ARG A 137 -18.53 -21.38 2.53
CA ARG A 137 -19.10 -22.74 2.62
C ARG A 137 -19.45 -23.09 4.06
N SER A 138 -18.59 -22.75 5.01
CA SER A 138 -18.67 -23.14 6.42
C SER A 138 -19.22 -22.06 7.35
N GLY A 139 -19.47 -20.84 6.85
CA GLY A 139 -19.85 -19.68 7.66
C GLY A 139 -18.66 -18.90 8.20
N THR A 140 -17.59 -19.58 8.61
CA THR A 140 -16.33 -18.97 9.07
C THR A 140 -15.14 -19.84 8.68
N ALA A 141 -14.01 -19.20 8.36
CA ALA A 141 -12.73 -19.87 8.18
C ALA A 141 -11.56 -18.98 8.60
N TRP A 142 -10.43 -19.61 8.85
CA TRP A 142 -9.16 -18.93 9.06
C TRP A 142 -8.00 -19.63 8.34
N ARG A 143 -6.92 -18.89 8.06
CA ARG A 143 -5.66 -19.38 7.50
C ARG A 143 -4.48 -18.70 8.18
N SER A 144 -3.40 -19.43 8.39
CA SER A 144 -2.13 -18.88 8.87
C SER A 144 -1.02 -19.25 7.88
N PRO A 145 -0.69 -18.37 6.92
CA PRO A 145 0.32 -18.67 5.91
C PRO A 145 1.76 -18.50 6.43
N GLU A 146 1.93 -17.81 7.55
CA GLU A 146 3.22 -17.54 8.19
C GLU A 146 3.02 -17.43 9.71
N GLU A 147 4.06 -17.74 10.49
CA GLU A 147 4.01 -17.66 11.95
C GLU A 147 3.53 -16.28 12.43
N GLY A 148 2.53 -16.30 13.31
CA GLY A 148 1.93 -15.10 13.89
C GLY A 148 0.96 -14.38 12.95
N LEU A 149 0.85 -14.71 11.66
CA LEU A 149 -0.08 -14.07 10.72
C LEU A 149 -1.33 -14.93 10.52
N TYR A 150 -2.51 -14.32 10.72
CA TYR A 150 -3.79 -15.01 10.57
C TYR A 150 -4.76 -14.18 9.74
N TYR A 151 -5.41 -14.84 8.77
CA TYR A 151 -6.53 -14.30 8.01
C TYR A 151 -7.81 -14.97 8.47
N VAL A 152 -8.81 -14.18 8.82
CA VAL A 152 -10.11 -14.66 9.29
C VAL A 152 -11.19 -14.09 8.37
N ALA A 153 -12.07 -14.95 7.87
CA ALA A 153 -13.23 -14.58 7.08
C ALA A 153 -14.51 -15.13 7.72
N ILE A 154 -15.54 -14.30 7.81
CA ILE A 154 -16.83 -14.61 8.43
C ILE A 154 -17.95 -14.20 7.47
N THR A 155 -18.86 -15.12 7.16
CA THR A 155 -20.03 -14.90 6.29
C THR A 155 -21.36 -15.15 7.02
N ALA A 156 -21.33 -15.83 8.17
CA ALA A 156 -22.50 -16.06 9.02
C ALA A 156 -22.47 -15.15 10.25
N GLY A 157 -23.55 -14.40 10.47
CA GLY A 157 -23.73 -13.59 11.68
C GLY A 157 -24.01 -14.50 12.86
N ASP A 158 -23.06 -14.53 13.80
CA ASP A 158 -23.12 -15.06 15.19
C ASP A 158 -21.75 -15.62 15.65
N VAL A 159 -20.71 -15.52 14.81
CA VAL A 159 -19.36 -15.96 15.21
C VAL A 159 -18.61 -14.85 15.96
N SER A 160 -18.24 -15.15 17.20
CA SER A 160 -17.38 -14.28 18.02
C SER A 160 -15.92 -14.35 17.57
N ILE A 161 -15.34 -13.20 17.21
CA ILE A 161 -13.90 -13.07 16.92
C ILE A 161 -13.06 -13.50 18.12
N GLU A 162 -13.49 -13.19 19.34
CA GLU A 162 -12.78 -13.56 20.57
C GLU A 162 -12.66 -15.09 20.68
N ASN A 163 -13.73 -15.83 20.35
CA ASN A 163 -13.69 -17.29 20.36
C ASN A 163 -12.72 -17.84 19.31
N ILE A 164 -12.65 -17.22 18.12
CA ILE A 164 -11.67 -17.59 17.08
C ILE A 164 -10.25 -17.35 17.60
N LEU A 165 -9.98 -16.20 18.22
CA LEU A 165 -8.65 -15.89 18.75
C LEU A 165 -8.24 -16.86 19.87
N VAL A 166 -9.17 -17.23 20.75
CA VAL A 166 -8.95 -18.25 21.78
C VAL A 166 -8.65 -19.61 21.16
N GLU A 167 -9.39 -20.04 20.13
CA GLU A 167 -9.14 -21.29 19.40
C GLU A 167 -7.76 -21.29 18.73
N LEU A 168 -7.33 -20.14 18.22
CA LEU A 168 -6.01 -19.95 17.62
C LEU A 168 -4.87 -19.85 18.66
N GLY A 169 -5.19 -19.71 19.95
CA GLY A 169 -4.19 -19.44 20.99
C GLY A 169 -3.56 -18.05 20.90
N VAL A 170 -4.20 -17.12 20.20
CA VAL A 170 -3.70 -15.76 19.93
C VAL A 170 -4.14 -14.84 21.06
N THR A 171 -3.18 -14.22 21.75
CA THR A 171 -3.45 -13.49 23.01
C THR A 171 -3.42 -11.96 22.87
N GLN A 172 -2.43 -11.42 22.16
CA GLN A 172 -2.26 -9.97 21.98
C GLN A 172 -1.95 -9.63 20.53
N PRO A 173 -2.87 -9.90 19.59
CA PRO A 173 -2.62 -9.60 18.19
C PRO A 173 -2.78 -8.11 17.91
N MET A 174 -2.00 -7.62 16.95
CA MET A 174 -2.42 -6.47 16.15
C MET A 174 -3.59 -6.90 15.28
N ALA A 175 -4.70 -6.18 15.34
CA ALA A 175 -5.93 -6.50 14.62
C ALA A 175 -6.19 -5.47 13.51
N PHE A 176 -6.51 -5.96 12.32
CA PHE A 176 -6.83 -5.15 11.14
C PHE A 176 -8.19 -5.58 10.59
N SER A 177 -9.20 -4.73 10.76
CA SER A 177 -10.52 -4.93 10.14
C SER A 177 -10.53 -4.34 8.73
N LEU A 178 -10.52 -5.20 7.71
CA LEU A 178 -10.58 -4.75 6.32
C LEU A 178 -11.93 -4.08 6.02
N ASN A 179 -13.00 -4.53 6.67
CA ASN A 179 -14.33 -3.94 6.56
C ASN A 179 -14.37 -2.51 7.13
N GLU A 180 -13.73 -2.27 8.27
CA GLU A 180 -13.63 -0.93 8.87
C GLU A 180 -12.82 0.01 7.99
N VAL A 181 -11.68 -0.46 7.48
CA VAL A 181 -10.81 0.31 6.58
C VAL A 181 -11.52 0.63 5.26
N LYS A 182 -12.27 -0.33 4.70
CA LYS A 182 -13.18 -0.10 3.57
C LYS A 182 -14.22 0.97 3.91
N ALA A 183 -14.94 0.83 5.02
CA ALA A 183 -16.02 1.75 5.40
C ALA A 183 -15.51 3.19 5.58
N ARG A 184 -14.30 3.34 6.14
CA ARG A 184 -13.62 4.63 6.35
C ARG A 184 -12.90 5.19 5.12
N ARG A 185 -12.86 4.45 4.02
CA ARG A 185 -12.08 4.80 2.82
C ARG A 185 -10.58 4.99 3.06
N ALA A 186 -10.03 4.21 4.00
CA ALA A 186 -8.66 4.33 4.48
C ALA A 186 -7.70 3.30 3.87
N TRP A 187 -8.04 2.68 2.73
CA TRP A 187 -7.24 1.62 2.10
C TRP A 187 -6.10 2.16 1.21
N SER A 188 -6.05 3.44 0.86
CA SER A 188 -4.93 4.00 0.11
C SER A 188 -3.71 4.22 1.03
N PRO A 189 -2.46 3.96 0.60
CA PRO A 189 -2.00 3.64 -0.76
C PRO A 189 -1.90 2.13 -1.07
N TYR A 190 -2.60 1.26 -0.35
CA TYR A 190 -2.51 -0.19 -0.56
C TYR A 190 -3.26 -0.63 -1.83
N SER A 191 -3.05 -1.87 -2.24
CA SER A 191 -3.75 -2.46 -3.38
C SER A 191 -5.26 -2.43 -3.13
N PRO A 192 -6.08 -1.95 -4.08
CA PRO A 192 -7.52 -1.98 -3.95
C PRO A 192 -8.04 -3.40 -3.70
N PHE A 193 -9.02 -3.56 -2.81
CA PHE A 193 -9.63 -4.87 -2.55
C PHE A 193 -10.25 -5.51 -3.79
N THR A 194 -10.62 -4.72 -4.80
CA THR A 194 -11.09 -5.19 -6.11
C THR A 194 -10.02 -5.92 -6.91
N LEU A 195 -8.73 -5.72 -6.62
CA LEU A 195 -7.61 -6.46 -7.21
C LEU A 195 -7.16 -7.63 -6.35
N SER A 196 -7.42 -7.58 -5.03
CA SER A 196 -7.01 -8.64 -4.10
C SER A 196 -8.05 -9.76 -3.97
N ILE A 197 -9.36 -9.44 -3.96
CA ILE A 197 -10.45 -10.43 -3.85
C ILE A 197 -10.85 -10.88 -5.25
N ARG A 198 -10.55 -12.13 -5.60
CA ARG A 198 -10.66 -12.65 -6.97
C ARG A 198 -12.04 -13.18 -7.32
N ASN A 199 -12.81 -13.65 -6.33
CA ASN A 199 -14.16 -14.13 -6.57
C ASN A 199 -15.15 -12.95 -6.57
N CYS A 200 -15.85 -12.73 -7.68
CA CYS A 200 -16.77 -11.59 -7.80
C CYS A 200 -17.88 -11.59 -6.75
N ARG A 201 -18.48 -12.76 -6.44
CA ARG A 201 -19.52 -12.85 -5.42
C ARG A 201 -18.97 -12.51 -4.03
N ALA A 202 -17.77 -12.98 -3.72
CA ALA A 202 -17.11 -12.63 -2.48
C ALA A 202 -16.76 -11.15 -2.38
N LEU A 203 -16.29 -10.55 -3.47
CA LEU A 203 -16.00 -9.12 -3.55
C LEU A 203 -17.26 -8.30 -3.28
N PHE A 204 -18.38 -8.63 -3.92
CA PHE A 204 -19.66 -7.98 -3.69
C PHE A 204 -20.15 -8.18 -2.25
N GLY A 205 -20.06 -9.40 -1.71
CA GLY A 205 -20.40 -9.67 -0.32
C GLY A 205 -19.56 -8.86 0.67
N PHE A 206 -18.25 -8.74 0.44
CA PHE A 206 -17.38 -7.86 1.23
C PHE A 206 -17.77 -6.39 1.12
N ILE A 207 -18.07 -5.91 -0.10
CA ILE A 207 -18.51 -4.52 -0.33
C ILE A 207 -19.82 -4.24 0.41
N TRP A 208 -20.79 -5.13 0.35
CA TRP A 208 -22.10 -4.99 1.01
C TRP A 208 -22.09 -5.32 2.51
N GLY A 209 -20.99 -5.86 3.04
CA GLY A 209 -20.86 -6.20 4.45
C GLY A 209 -21.47 -7.56 4.82
N GLU A 210 -21.70 -8.43 3.84
CA GLU A 210 -22.09 -9.84 4.05
C GLU A 210 -20.87 -10.72 4.37
N ILE A 211 -19.67 -10.30 3.97
CA ILE A 211 -18.41 -10.96 4.29
C ILE A 211 -17.55 -10.01 5.10
N TYR A 212 -17.16 -10.45 6.29
CA TYR A 212 -16.22 -9.77 7.16
C TYR A 212 -14.84 -10.42 7.05
N ILE A 213 -13.81 -9.60 6.85
CA ILE A 213 -12.42 -10.05 6.74
C ILE A 213 -11.60 -9.29 7.77
N ALA A 214 -10.86 -10.04 8.59
CA ALA A 214 -9.91 -9.51 9.54
C ALA A 214 -8.54 -10.16 9.35
N VAL A 215 -7.49 -9.38 9.55
CA VAL A 215 -6.11 -9.88 9.64
C VAL A 215 -5.65 -9.67 11.08
N PHE A 216 -5.05 -10.70 11.66
CA PHE A 216 -4.42 -10.64 12.97
C PHE A 216 -2.93 -10.93 12.83
N TYR A 217 -2.10 -10.19 13.57
CA TYR A 217 -0.67 -10.42 13.61
C TYR A 217 -0.12 -10.44 15.03
N GLU A 218 0.62 -11.49 15.40
CA GLU A 218 1.31 -11.60 16.69
C GLU A 218 2.72 -10.99 16.60
N PRO A 219 2.97 -9.83 17.25
CA PRO A 219 4.25 -9.11 17.13
C PRO A 219 5.47 -9.94 17.54
N ASP A 220 5.31 -10.80 18.54
CA ASP A 220 6.37 -11.65 19.08
C ASP A 220 6.97 -12.58 18.02
N ALA A 221 6.20 -12.97 16.99
CA ALA A 221 6.71 -13.79 15.89
C ALA A 221 7.81 -13.05 15.10
N LEU A 222 7.62 -11.75 14.84
CA LEU A 222 8.63 -10.94 14.15
C LEU A 222 9.87 -10.72 15.02
N GLN A 223 9.67 -10.53 16.33
CA GLN A 223 10.75 -10.34 17.29
C GLN A 223 11.64 -11.57 17.35
N ARG A 224 11.05 -12.76 17.52
CA ARG A 224 11.80 -14.04 17.48
C ARG A 224 12.56 -14.19 16.17
N LEU A 225 11.93 -13.91 15.03
CA LEU A 225 12.58 -14.01 13.73
C LEU A 225 13.76 -13.03 13.57
N ALA A 226 13.63 -11.81 14.08
CA ALA A 226 14.71 -10.81 14.10
C ALA A 226 15.87 -11.25 15.01
N GLU A 227 15.57 -11.77 16.20
CA GLU A 227 16.56 -12.27 17.16
C GLU A 227 17.36 -13.44 16.59
N CYS A 228 16.70 -14.40 15.95
CA CYS A 228 17.36 -15.51 15.25
C CYS A 228 18.33 -15.05 14.15
N ARG A 229 18.21 -13.80 13.68
CA ARG A 229 19.07 -13.19 12.66
C ARG A 229 20.08 -12.20 13.23
N GLY A 230 20.19 -12.08 14.56
CA GLY A 230 21.14 -11.17 15.22
C GLY A 230 20.67 -9.72 15.30
N TYR A 231 19.35 -9.49 15.29
CA TYR A 231 18.74 -8.16 15.41
C TYR A 231 17.78 -8.09 16.60
N LYS A 232 17.68 -6.91 17.20
CA LYS A 232 16.63 -6.55 18.15
C LYS A 232 15.55 -5.76 17.43
N LEU A 233 14.28 -6.11 17.64
CA LEU A 233 13.14 -5.43 17.05
C LEU A 233 12.23 -4.86 18.14
N GLU A 234 11.99 -3.55 18.09
CA GLU A 234 11.13 -2.84 19.02
C GLU A 234 9.95 -2.20 18.30
N PHE A 235 8.75 -2.73 18.54
CA PHE A 235 7.52 -2.12 18.06
C PHE A 235 7.29 -0.78 18.77
N GLN A 236 6.84 0.20 17.99
CA GLN A 236 6.46 1.51 18.49
C GLN A 236 4.96 1.54 18.80
N PRO A 237 4.48 2.52 19.59
CA PRO A 237 3.06 2.72 19.83
C PRO A 237 2.27 2.85 18.52
N SER A 238 1.01 2.41 18.51
CA SER A 238 0.15 2.36 17.31
C SER A 238 -0.09 3.72 16.65
N GLU A 239 0.06 4.82 17.38
CA GLU A 239 -0.08 6.20 16.89
C GLU A 239 1.17 6.71 16.14
N SER A 240 2.28 5.96 16.20
CA SER A 240 3.55 6.31 15.54
C SER A 240 3.49 6.10 14.02
N GLU A 241 4.15 7.00 13.27
CA GLU A 241 4.40 6.80 11.84
C GLU A 241 5.45 5.71 11.55
N ILE A 242 6.16 5.26 12.59
CA ILE A 242 7.11 4.15 12.59
C ILE A 242 6.43 2.94 13.24
N ALA A 243 6.42 1.78 12.58
CA ALA A 243 5.89 0.55 13.15
C ALA A 243 6.89 -0.10 14.11
N PHE A 244 8.14 -0.21 13.68
CA PHE A 244 9.20 -0.77 14.51
C PHE A 244 10.57 -0.17 14.17
N GLU A 245 11.46 -0.24 15.15
CA GLU A 245 12.89 0.00 15.00
C GLU A 245 13.63 -1.34 15.03
N LEU A 246 14.56 -1.52 14.10
CA LEU A 246 15.42 -2.71 14.02
C LEU A 246 16.85 -2.29 14.33
N THR A 247 17.46 -2.90 15.34
CA THR A 247 18.83 -2.65 15.78
C THR A 247 19.68 -3.90 15.58
N ARG A 248 20.84 -3.79 14.93
CA ARG A 248 21.80 -4.88 14.80
C ARG A 248 22.57 -5.10 16.10
N LEU A 249 22.56 -6.30 16.65
CA LEU A 249 23.16 -6.58 17.96
C LEU A 249 24.69 -6.47 17.99
N GLY A 250 25.36 -6.62 16.84
CA GLY A 250 26.82 -6.59 16.76
C GLY A 250 27.45 -5.20 16.86
N ASP A 251 26.82 -4.17 16.30
CA ASP A 251 27.39 -2.82 16.21
C ASP A 251 26.40 -1.68 16.49
N GLY A 252 25.16 -2.02 16.86
CA GLY A 252 24.15 -1.05 17.27
C GLY A 252 23.57 -0.21 16.14
N ARG A 253 23.87 -0.48 14.86
CA ARG A 253 23.23 0.23 13.74
C ARG A 253 21.73 -0.01 13.72
N GLN A 254 20.98 1.01 13.31
CA GLN A 254 19.53 1.00 13.38
C GLN A 254 18.88 1.41 12.06
N ILE A 255 17.70 0.86 11.80
CA ILE A 255 16.78 1.34 10.78
C ILE A 255 15.36 1.38 11.36
N ARG A 256 14.58 2.37 10.92
CA ARG A 256 13.17 2.51 11.29
C ARG A 256 12.29 2.13 10.11
N VAL A 257 11.27 1.32 10.35
CA VAL A 257 10.32 0.91 9.33
C VAL A 257 9.01 1.65 9.55
N ALA A 258 8.59 2.41 8.54
CA ALA A 258 7.34 3.17 8.59
C ALA A 258 6.12 2.25 8.72
N SER A 259 5.11 2.69 9.47
CA SER A 259 3.83 1.97 9.66
C SER A 259 3.15 1.66 8.34
N GLN A 260 3.24 2.57 7.36
CA GLN A 260 2.72 2.34 6.01
C GLN A 260 3.40 1.19 5.26
N MET A 261 4.68 0.88 5.54
CA MET A 261 5.35 -0.29 4.96
C MET A 261 4.88 -1.56 5.67
N PHE A 262 4.80 -1.51 7.00
CA PHE A 262 4.43 -2.66 7.82
C PHE A 262 2.97 -3.10 7.58
N PHE A 263 2.03 -2.16 7.51
CA PHE A 263 0.61 -2.43 7.31
C PHE A 263 0.26 -3.08 5.96
N ARG A 264 1.21 -3.16 5.02
CA ARG A 264 1.07 -3.99 3.81
C ARG A 264 0.81 -5.46 4.14
N LEU A 265 1.20 -5.95 5.32
CA LEU A 265 0.86 -7.30 5.75
C LEU A 265 -0.66 -7.56 5.79
N ALA A 266 -1.43 -6.54 6.12
CA ALA A 266 -2.88 -6.63 6.24
C ALA A 266 -3.59 -6.27 4.93
N PHE A 267 -3.08 -5.25 4.23
CA PHE A 267 -3.80 -4.65 3.09
C PHE A 267 -3.30 -5.10 1.71
N ASP A 268 -2.04 -5.53 1.61
CA ASP A 268 -1.47 -6.17 0.41
C ASP A 268 -1.21 -7.67 0.63
N PHE A 269 -1.51 -8.19 1.82
CA PHE A 269 -1.24 -9.57 2.22
C PHE A 269 0.24 -9.94 2.13
N THR A 270 1.12 -8.96 2.33
CA THR A 270 2.58 -9.12 2.26
C THR A 270 3.11 -9.89 3.49
N SER A 271 4.13 -10.72 3.29
CA SER A 271 4.81 -11.44 4.38
C SER A 271 5.49 -10.47 5.37
N PRO A 272 5.23 -10.61 6.68
CA PRO A 272 5.97 -9.92 7.74
C PRO A 272 7.48 -10.26 7.71
N ALA A 273 7.85 -11.53 7.50
CA ALA A 273 9.24 -11.94 7.32
C ALA A 273 9.89 -11.25 6.13
N TRP A 274 9.19 -11.08 5.00
CA TRP A 274 9.72 -10.33 3.87
C TRP A 274 9.97 -8.86 4.21
N ILE A 275 9.05 -8.21 4.93
CA ILE A 275 9.23 -6.82 5.39
C ILE A 275 10.48 -6.71 6.27
N LEU A 276 10.71 -7.68 7.16
CA LEU A 276 11.93 -7.76 7.96
C LEU A 276 13.18 -7.99 7.09
N CYS A 277 13.14 -8.90 6.11
CA CYS A 277 14.25 -9.12 5.17
C CYS A 277 14.66 -7.83 4.47
N VAL A 278 13.68 -7.08 3.95
CA VAL A 278 13.91 -5.79 3.27
C VAL A 278 14.53 -4.76 4.21
N ALA A 279 14.06 -4.69 5.47
CA ALA A 279 14.64 -3.81 6.48
C ALA A 279 16.12 -4.17 6.77
N ILE A 280 16.42 -5.46 6.92
CA ILE A 280 17.78 -5.98 7.11
C ILE A 280 18.66 -5.66 5.90
N GLU A 281 18.17 -5.91 4.69
CA GLU A 281 18.88 -5.64 3.43
C GLU A 281 19.24 -4.15 3.32
N ASN A 282 18.28 -3.26 3.60
CA ASN A 282 18.53 -1.82 3.61
C ASN A 282 19.56 -1.43 4.66
N LEU A 283 19.45 -1.96 5.88
CA LEU A 283 20.40 -1.67 6.95
C LEU A 283 21.84 -2.08 6.56
N ASN A 284 22.00 -3.23 5.91
CA ASN A 284 23.29 -3.74 5.45
C ASN A 284 23.83 -2.96 4.23
N ARG A 285 22.97 -2.46 3.33
CA ARG A 285 23.41 -1.65 2.17
C ARG A 285 24.03 -0.30 2.56
N HIS A 286 23.65 0.25 3.71
CA HIS A 286 24.32 1.43 4.27
C HIS A 286 25.77 1.13 4.70
N GLU A 287 26.25 -0.12 4.64
CA GLU A 287 27.67 -0.46 4.81
C GLU A 287 28.53 -0.17 3.58
N ILE A 288 27.96 -0.23 2.37
CA ILE A 288 28.73 -0.23 1.11
C ILE A 288 28.96 1.19 0.58
N MET A 289 28.25 2.19 1.11
CA MET A 289 28.31 3.58 0.64
C MET A 289 29.20 4.50 1.50
N VAL A 290 30.18 3.93 2.21
CA VAL A 290 31.21 4.69 2.95
C VAL A 290 32.50 4.70 2.16
#